data_AF-A0A929UMN1-F1
#
_entry.id   AF-A0A929UMN1-F1
#
_cell.length_a   1.000
_cell.length_b   1.000
_cell.length_c   1.000
_cell.angle_alpha   90.00
_cell.angle_beta   90.00
_cell.angle_gamma   90.00
#
_symmetry.space_group_name_H-M   'P 1'
#
loop_
_entity.id
_entity.type
_entity.pdbx_description
1 polymer ?
#
loop_
_entity_poly.entity_id
_entity_poly.type
_entity_poly.pdbx_seq_one_letter_code
_entity_poly.pdbx_strand_id
1 'polypeptide(L)'
;FSRYTVGALFRLLIPDLLVDLSKVIYLDADIVCCRDIVDFWRTDINGFALAGVEDPYPPHLFINGKGKRILERGSTYVNSGVLLMNLQEIREMGSLLDAFLDFIRENQKDRLPDQNFLNWHFAGKIKVVEKEWDYFSNIYRQDLVPLEGRLFHYAADVLQLSTPTALDLYYRDVVWNTPFARSTLLPKYDRLSELDASKLDHLQKLTASVFDPSIRKIYYGQDNRSMQSLKQFLPPTEGDLCLHENATPTELIRLLEEGGDRKNLIFILADEQYPELEKRLRERGLRAGEDYFNLLLLMSSRQGGYA
;
A
#
# COMPACT_ATOMS: atom_id res chain seq x y z
N PHE A 1 18.25 -10.21 -1.09
CA PHE A 1 17.06 -10.77 -0.44
C PHE A 1 16.09 -9.72 0.14
N SER A 2 16.17 -8.43 -0.21
CA SER A 2 15.31 -7.37 0.35
C SER A 2 14.13 -6.94 -0.54
N ARG A 3 13.70 -7.75 -1.53
CA ARG A 3 12.77 -7.30 -2.57
C ARG A 3 11.39 -7.99 -2.59
N TYR A 4 11.25 -9.12 -1.90
CA TYR A 4 10.00 -9.88 -1.74
C TYR A 4 10.14 -10.81 -0.53
N THR A 5 9.04 -11.23 0.08
CA THR A 5 9.09 -12.13 1.24
C THR A 5 9.40 -13.55 0.80
N VAL A 6 10.15 -14.29 1.62
CA VAL A 6 10.38 -15.73 1.38
C VAL A 6 9.03 -16.49 1.33
N GLY A 7 8.03 -16.02 2.07
CA GLY A 7 6.68 -16.58 2.09
C GLY A 7 6.01 -16.62 0.71
N ALA A 8 6.23 -15.61 -0.14
CA ALA A 8 5.69 -15.60 -1.51
C ALA A 8 6.18 -16.81 -2.34
N LEU A 9 7.41 -17.28 -2.10
CA LEU A 9 7.99 -18.41 -2.82
C LEU A 9 7.44 -19.78 -2.37
N PHE A 10 6.83 -19.88 -1.19
CA PHE A 10 6.34 -21.18 -0.69
C PHE A 10 5.23 -21.80 -1.55
N ARG A 11 4.50 -20.98 -2.32
CA ARG A 11 3.50 -21.48 -3.28
C ARG A 11 4.12 -22.39 -4.35
N LEU A 12 5.39 -22.19 -4.67
CA LEU A 12 6.12 -23.00 -5.66
C LEU A 12 6.44 -24.42 -5.14
N LEU A 13 6.41 -24.61 -3.82
CA LEU A 13 6.67 -25.91 -3.18
C LEU A 13 5.40 -26.77 -3.05
N ILE A 14 4.22 -26.18 -3.26
CA ILE A 14 2.93 -26.86 -3.09
C ILE A 14 2.84 -28.19 -3.85
N PRO A 15 3.25 -28.28 -5.14
CA PRO A 15 3.17 -29.55 -5.88
C PRO A 15 4.00 -30.68 -5.27
N ASP A 16 5.13 -30.33 -4.65
CA ASP A 16 6.08 -31.26 -4.04
C ASP A 16 5.73 -31.61 -2.59
N LEU A 17 5.05 -30.69 -1.87
CA LEU A 17 4.61 -30.90 -0.49
C LEU A 17 3.30 -31.69 -0.41
N LEU A 18 2.38 -31.46 -1.35
CA LEU A 18 1.03 -32.04 -1.36
C LEU A 18 0.91 -33.12 -2.44
N VAL A 19 1.81 -34.11 -2.38
CA VAL A 19 1.94 -35.17 -3.40
C VAL A 19 0.67 -35.98 -3.62
N ASP A 20 -0.11 -36.19 -2.57
CA ASP A 20 -1.35 -37.00 -2.61
C ASP A 20 -2.56 -36.21 -3.12
N LEU A 21 -2.42 -34.89 -3.33
CA LEU A 21 -3.49 -34.04 -3.83
C LEU A 21 -3.30 -33.76 -5.32
N SER A 22 -4.40 -33.80 -6.09
CA SER A 22 -4.42 -33.44 -7.51
C SER A 22 -4.77 -31.97 -7.75
N LYS A 23 -5.42 -31.31 -6.80
CA LYS A 23 -5.91 -29.94 -6.93
C LYS A 23 -5.95 -29.23 -5.58
N VAL A 24 -5.62 -27.94 -5.55
CA VAL A 24 -5.72 -27.09 -4.35
C VAL A 24 -6.15 -25.67 -4.70
N ILE A 25 -6.78 -24.98 -3.74
CA ILE A 25 -6.95 -23.53 -3.77
C ILE A 25 -5.84 -22.92 -2.93
N TYR A 26 -5.06 -22.05 -3.55
CA TYR A 26 -4.08 -21.19 -2.90
C TYR A 26 -4.65 -19.79 -2.71
N LEU A 27 -4.46 -19.24 -1.51
CA LEU A 27 -4.89 -17.92 -1.11
C LEU A 27 -3.75 -17.23 -0.36
N ASP A 28 -3.44 -15.98 -0.74
CA ASP A 28 -2.56 -15.12 0.04
C ASP A 28 -3.20 -14.80 1.41
N ALA A 29 -2.39 -14.46 2.40
CA ALA A 29 -2.84 -14.30 3.78
C ALA A 29 -3.60 -12.99 4.04
N ASP A 30 -3.53 -12.05 3.11
CA ASP A 30 -4.09 -10.70 3.14
C ASP A 30 -5.36 -10.61 2.27
N ILE A 31 -6.23 -11.61 2.40
CA ILE A 31 -7.54 -11.64 1.73
C ILE A 31 -8.71 -11.65 2.72
N VAL A 32 -9.89 -11.27 2.23
CA VAL A 32 -11.17 -11.45 2.90
C VAL A 32 -12.18 -11.99 1.91
N CYS A 33 -12.75 -13.17 2.22
CA CYS A 33 -13.72 -13.82 1.35
C CYS A 33 -15.16 -13.53 1.82
N CYS A 34 -15.96 -12.97 0.92
CA CYS A 34 -17.39 -12.70 1.07
C CYS A 34 -18.22 -13.51 0.05
N ARG A 35 -17.67 -14.64 -0.42
CA ARG A 35 -18.25 -15.58 -1.39
C ARG A 35 -18.06 -17.00 -0.91
N ASP A 36 -18.96 -17.91 -1.29
CA ASP A 36 -18.75 -19.34 -1.03
C ASP A 36 -17.59 -19.86 -1.90
N ILE A 37 -16.49 -20.22 -1.25
CA ILE A 37 -15.26 -20.70 -1.90
C ILE A 37 -15.47 -22.01 -2.69
N VAL A 38 -16.55 -22.75 -2.42
CA VAL A 38 -16.90 -23.98 -3.14
C VAL A 38 -17.12 -23.69 -4.63
N ASP A 39 -17.63 -22.51 -4.99
CA ASP A 39 -17.81 -22.14 -6.40
C ASP A 39 -16.47 -22.03 -7.13
N PHE A 40 -15.44 -21.49 -6.46
CA PHE A 40 -14.09 -21.44 -7.03
C PHE A 40 -13.53 -22.85 -7.19
N TRP A 41 -13.72 -23.71 -6.18
CA TRP A 41 -13.31 -25.11 -6.23
C TRP A 41 -13.95 -25.88 -7.39
N ARG A 42 -15.19 -25.54 -7.79
CA ARG A 42 -15.90 -26.21 -8.89
C ARG A 42 -15.41 -25.79 -10.28
N THR A 43 -14.56 -24.76 -10.38
CA THR A 43 -13.96 -24.36 -11.66
C THR A 43 -13.27 -25.56 -12.31
N ASP A 44 -13.67 -25.87 -13.55
CA ASP A 44 -13.00 -26.87 -14.37
C ASP A 44 -11.65 -26.33 -14.84
N ILE A 45 -10.59 -27.04 -14.49
CA ILE A 45 -9.20 -26.71 -14.83
C ILE A 45 -8.50 -27.86 -15.56
N ASN A 46 -9.26 -28.78 -16.15
CA ASN A 46 -8.69 -29.84 -16.98
C ASN A 46 -7.89 -29.24 -18.15
N GLY A 47 -6.65 -29.70 -18.35
CA GLY A 47 -5.74 -29.16 -19.35
C GLY A 47 -5.11 -27.79 -19.01
N PHE A 48 -5.45 -27.21 -17.86
CA PHE A 48 -4.84 -25.98 -17.34
C PHE A 48 -4.01 -26.30 -16.10
N ALA A 49 -2.83 -25.68 -15.99
CA ALA A 49 -2.00 -25.78 -14.79
C ALA A 49 -2.55 -24.93 -13.65
N LEU A 50 -3.10 -23.76 -13.98
CA LEU A 50 -3.62 -22.78 -13.03
C LEU A 50 -4.94 -22.18 -13.52
N ALA A 51 -5.78 -21.76 -12.58
CA ALA A 51 -6.80 -20.75 -12.83
C ALA A 51 -6.64 -19.58 -11.85
N GLY A 52 -6.80 -18.35 -12.36
CA GLY A 52 -6.59 -17.13 -11.59
C GLY A 52 -7.25 -15.92 -12.26
N VAL A 53 -7.23 -14.79 -11.56
CA VAL A 53 -7.83 -13.53 -12.02
C VAL A 53 -6.77 -12.68 -12.71
N GLU A 54 -7.13 -12.06 -13.83
CA GLU A 54 -6.25 -11.11 -14.52
C GLU A 54 -5.85 -9.97 -13.58
N ASP A 55 -4.54 -9.70 -13.48
CA ASP A 55 -4.04 -8.62 -12.63
C ASP A 55 -4.60 -7.28 -13.15
N PRO A 56 -5.24 -6.46 -12.31
CA PRO A 56 -5.87 -5.22 -12.77
C PRO A 56 -4.84 -4.17 -13.22
N TYR A 57 -3.57 -4.36 -12.89
CA TYR A 57 -2.50 -3.47 -13.29
C TYR A 57 -1.77 -3.97 -14.54
N PRO A 58 -1.40 -3.06 -15.47
CA PRO A 58 -0.68 -3.43 -16.67
C PRO A 58 0.61 -4.22 -16.35
N PRO A 59 0.84 -5.41 -16.95
CA PRO A 59 1.96 -6.27 -16.58
C PRO A 59 3.34 -5.63 -16.79
N HIS A 60 3.45 -4.65 -17.70
CA HIS A 60 4.69 -3.90 -17.93
C HIS A 60 5.15 -3.08 -16.71
N LEU A 61 4.29 -2.86 -15.71
CA LEU A 61 4.65 -2.23 -14.44
C LEU A 61 5.46 -3.17 -13.53
N PHE A 62 5.29 -4.48 -13.69
CA PHE A 62 5.90 -5.51 -12.85
C PHE A 62 7.05 -6.23 -13.55
N ILE A 63 7.06 -6.21 -14.87
CA ILE A 63 8.02 -6.94 -15.70
C ILE A 63 9.16 -6.00 -16.12
N ASN A 64 10.39 -6.34 -15.73
CA ASN A 64 11.58 -5.53 -16.02
C ASN A 64 12.66 -6.32 -16.79
N GLY A 65 13.46 -5.60 -17.58
CA GLY A 65 14.66 -6.15 -18.23
C GLY A 65 14.37 -7.40 -19.07
N LYS A 66 15.01 -8.52 -18.72
CA LYS A 66 14.89 -9.81 -19.42
C LYS A 66 13.52 -10.48 -19.25
N GLY A 67 12.73 -10.06 -18.25
CA GLY A 67 11.37 -10.56 -18.03
C GLY A 67 10.38 -10.15 -19.11
N LYS A 68 10.71 -9.17 -19.99
CA LYS A 68 9.82 -8.74 -21.08
C LYS A 68 9.38 -9.86 -22.02
N ARG A 69 10.13 -10.96 -22.08
CA ARG A 69 9.77 -12.20 -22.77
C ARG A 69 8.42 -12.80 -22.33
N ILE A 70 7.93 -12.42 -21.15
CA ILE A 70 6.59 -12.77 -20.64
C ILE A 70 5.49 -12.18 -21.52
N LEU A 71 5.65 -10.92 -21.94
CA LEU A 71 4.67 -10.17 -22.73
C LEU A 71 4.66 -10.56 -24.21
N GLU A 72 5.79 -11.08 -24.71
CA GLU A 72 5.97 -11.47 -26.12
C GLU A 72 5.13 -12.70 -26.51
N ARG A 73 4.63 -13.46 -25.53
CA ARG A 73 3.84 -14.68 -25.78
C ARG A 73 2.33 -14.44 -25.93
N GLY A 74 1.86 -13.18 -25.83
CA GLY A 74 0.43 -12.87 -25.87
C GLY A 74 -0.36 -13.51 -24.72
N SER A 75 0.33 -13.85 -23.63
CA SER A 75 -0.22 -14.57 -22.49
C SER A 75 -1.06 -13.66 -21.60
N THR A 76 -2.15 -14.21 -21.06
CA THR A 76 -2.82 -13.58 -19.92
C THR A 76 -1.87 -13.49 -18.73
N TYR A 77 -1.96 -12.38 -17.99
CA TYR A 77 -1.18 -12.16 -16.78
C TYR A 77 -2.12 -12.11 -15.57
N VAL A 78 -2.11 -13.18 -14.77
CA VAL A 78 -2.96 -13.29 -13.57
C VAL A 78 -2.20 -12.90 -12.32
N ASN A 79 -2.92 -12.32 -11.36
CA ASN A 79 -2.40 -12.16 -10.00
C ASN A 79 -2.16 -13.54 -9.38
N SER A 80 -1.09 -13.69 -8.59
CA SER A 80 -0.74 -14.98 -7.99
C SER A 80 -1.37 -15.21 -6.61
N GLY A 81 -2.05 -14.22 -6.03
CA GLY A 81 -2.59 -14.27 -4.66
C GLY A 81 -3.85 -15.12 -4.51
N VAL A 82 -4.61 -15.32 -5.59
CA VAL A 82 -5.73 -16.28 -5.61
C VAL A 82 -5.57 -17.22 -6.80
N LEU A 83 -5.22 -18.47 -6.53
CA LEU A 83 -4.98 -19.47 -7.56
C LEU A 83 -5.71 -20.77 -7.26
N LEU A 84 -6.36 -21.34 -8.27
CA LEU A 84 -6.72 -22.75 -8.26
C LEU A 84 -5.64 -23.51 -9.02
N MET A 85 -4.90 -24.38 -8.33
CA MET A 85 -3.74 -25.08 -8.86
C MET A 85 -4.08 -26.52 -9.20
N ASN A 86 -3.83 -26.93 -10.45
CA ASN A 86 -3.90 -28.31 -10.90
C ASN A 86 -2.54 -28.99 -10.62
N LEU A 87 -2.40 -29.57 -9.42
CA LEU A 87 -1.13 -30.15 -8.99
C LEU A 87 -0.73 -31.37 -9.83
N GLN A 88 -1.69 -32.10 -10.39
CA GLN A 88 -1.40 -33.19 -11.32
C GLN A 88 -0.74 -32.65 -12.61
N GLU A 89 -1.39 -31.70 -13.30
CA GLU A 89 -0.83 -31.09 -14.51
C GLU A 89 0.52 -30.43 -14.27
N ILE A 90 0.69 -29.75 -13.12
CA ILE A 90 1.95 -29.12 -12.76
C ILE A 90 3.06 -30.17 -12.61
N ARG A 91 2.81 -31.28 -11.91
CA ARG A 91 3.81 -32.35 -11.75
C ARG A 91 4.14 -33.06 -13.06
N GLU A 92 3.18 -33.21 -13.97
CA GLU A 92 3.41 -33.76 -15.30
C GLU A 92 4.35 -32.89 -16.15
N MET A 93 4.46 -31.59 -15.84
CA MET A 93 5.41 -30.66 -16.47
C MET A 93 6.81 -30.68 -15.85
N GLY A 94 7.01 -31.42 -14.75
CA GLY A 94 8.29 -31.55 -14.05
C GLY A 94 8.38 -30.74 -12.75
N SER A 95 9.61 -30.57 -12.25
CA SER A 95 9.88 -29.85 -11.00
C SER A 95 9.65 -28.35 -11.16
N LEU A 96 8.62 -27.83 -10.47
CA LEU A 96 8.28 -26.41 -10.51
C LEU A 96 9.39 -25.55 -9.88
N LEU A 97 10.00 -26.05 -8.81
CA LEU A 97 11.09 -25.35 -8.12
C LEU A 97 12.34 -25.23 -9.00
N ASP A 98 12.75 -26.31 -9.67
CA ASP A 98 13.94 -26.26 -10.53
C ASP A 98 13.74 -25.31 -11.71
N ALA A 99 12.56 -25.35 -12.34
CA ALA A 99 12.19 -24.41 -13.39
C ALA A 99 12.21 -22.96 -12.91
N PHE A 100 11.77 -22.70 -11.66
CA PHE A 100 11.86 -21.37 -11.06
C PHE A 100 13.30 -20.94 -10.81
N LEU A 101 14.16 -21.83 -10.30
CA LEU A 101 15.58 -21.52 -10.07
C LEU A 101 16.29 -21.14 -11.37
N ASP A 102 15.96 -21.80 -12.48
CA ASP A 102 16.46 -21.43 -13.79
C ASP A 102 15.93 -20.07 -14.26
N PHE A 103 14.63 -19.81 -14.09
CA PHE A 103 14.02 -18.53 -14.42
C PHE A 103 14.66 -17.37 -13.63
N ILE A 104 14.83 -17.50 -12.32
CA ILE A 104 15.28 -16.39 -11.47
C ILE A 104 16.76 -16.08 -11.65
N ARG A 105 17.58 -17.06 -12.08
CA ARG A 105 18.99 -16.83 -12.46
C ARG A 105 19.13 -15.78 -13.56
N GLU A 106 18.19 -15.76 -14.52
CA GLU A 106 18.15 -14.77 -15.59
C GLU A 106 17.38 -13.49 -15.22
N ASN A 107 16.52 -13.54 -14.20
CA ASN A 107 15.60 -12.47 -13.82
C ASN A 107 15.83 -11.92 -12.39
N GLN A 108 17.09 -11.87 -11.94
CA GLN A 108 17.45 -11.49 -10.55
C GLN A 108 16.94 -10.12 -10.06
N LYS A 109 16.57 -9.23 -10.98
CA LYS A 109 16.04 -7.88 -10.65
C LYS A 109 14.52 -7.83 -10.59
N ASP A 110 13.84 -8.96 -10.74
CA ASP A 110 12.39 -9.03 -10.71
C ASP A 110 11.81 -8.58 -9.35
N ARG A 111 10.67 -7.92 -9.41
CA ARG A 111 9.92 -7.43 -8.24
C ARG A 111 8.88 -8.43 -7.77
N LEU A 112 8.30 -9.20 -8.68
CA LEU A 112 7.27 -10.22 -8.41
C LEU A 112 7.72 -11.56 -9.00
N PRO A 113 8.81 -12.15 -8.48
CA PRO A 113 9.51 -13.25 -9.15
C PRO A 113 8.64 -14.50 -9.33
N ASP A 114 7.84 -14.85 -8.32
CA ASP A 114 6.93 -15.99 -8.36
C ASP A 114 5.76 -15.73 -9.31
N GLN A 115 5.08 -14.59 -9.22
CA GLN A 115 3.98 -14.24 -10.11
C GLN A 115 4.43 -14.19 -11.58
N ASN A 116 5.57 -13.54 -11.84
CA ASN A 116 6.13 -13.46 -13.19
C ASN A 116 6.54 -14.82 -13.72
N PHE A 117 7.15 -15.66 -12.87
CA PHE A 117 7.50 -17.02 -13.23
C PHE A 117 6.26 -17.86 -13.57
N LEU A 118 5.22 -17.85 -12.74
CA LEU A 118 4.00 -18.64 -12.97
C LEU A 118 3.34 -18.25 -14.30
N ASN A 119 3.20 -16.94 -14.55
CA ASN A 119 2.66 -16.42 -15.80
C ASN A 119 3.52 -16.76 -17.03
N TRP A 120 4.85 -16.79 -16.87
CA TRP A 120 5.78 -17.18 -17.93
C TRP A 120 5.75 -18.68 -18.22
N HIS A 121 5.87 -19.49 -17.17
CA HIS A 121 6.07 -20.93 -17.23
C HIS A 121 4.80 -21.63 -17.71
N PHE A 122 3.64 -21.16 -17.25
CA PHE A 122 2.34 -21.70 -17.64
C PHE A 122 1.65 -20.89 -18.75
N ALA A 123 2.39 -20.12 -19.53
CA ALA A 123 1.87 -19.43 -20.70
C ALA A 123 1.05 -20.38 -21.60
N GLY A 124 -0.21 -20.06 -21.88
CA GLY A 124 -1.15 -20.91 -22.63
C GLY A 124 -1.81 -22.04 -21.82
N LYS A 125 -1.44 -22.24 -20.56
CA LYS A 125 -2.02 -23.20 -19.60
C LYS A 125 -2.64 -22.51 -18.36
N ILE A 126 -2.97 -21.22 -18.45
CA ILE A 126 -3.66 -20.47 -17.39
C ILE A 126 -5.09 -20.19 -17.83
N LYS A 127 -6.06 -20.57 -17.00
CA LYS A 127 -7.47 -20.23 -17.17
C LYS A 127 -7.79 -18.94 -16.43
N VAL A 128 -8.33 -17.96 -17.14
CA VAL A 128 -8.82 -16.72 -16.53
C VAL A 128 -10.19 -16.97 -15.91
N VAL A 129 -10.39 -16.54 -14.67
CA VAL A 129 -11.67 -16.59 -13.96
C VAL A 129 -12.22 -15.18 -13.71
N GLU A 130 -13.45 -15.12 -13.19
CA GLU A 130 -14.16 -13.89 -12.84
C GLU A 130 -13.36 -13.01 -11.87
N LYS A 131 -13.31 -11.70 -12.13
CA LYS A 131 -12.58 -10.72 -11.30
C LYS A 131 -13.01 -10.70 -9.84
N GLU A 132 -14.24 -11.13 -9.56
CA GLU A 132 -14.81 -11.23 -8.24
C GLU A 132 -14.04 -12.19 -7.32
N TRP A 133 -13.20 -13.09 -7.85
CA TRP A 133 -12.36 -13.98 -7.04
C TRP A 133 -11.08 -13.33 -6.52
N ASP A 134 -10.68 -12.16 -7.02
CA ASP A 134 -9.45 -11.48 -6.61
C ASP A 134 -9.60 -9.96 -6.80
N TYR A 135 -10.55 -9.38 -6.07
CA TYR A 135 -10.89 -7.96 -6.19
C TYR A 135 -9.99 -7.12 -5.29
N PHE A 136 -9.13 -6.28 -5.87
CA PHE A 136 -8.18 -5.51 -5.06
C PHE A 136 -8.90 -4.46 -4.18
N SER A 137 -8.53 -4.41 -2.91
CA SER A 137 -9.18 -3.55 -1.90
C SER A 137 -9.05 -2.05 -2.22
N ASN A 138 -7.94 -1.61 -2.81
CA ASN A 138 -7.78 -0.21 -3.25
C ASN A 138 -8.68 0.17 -4.44
N ILE A 139 -9.02 -0.77 -5.32
CA ILE A 139 -9.98 -0.58 -6.40
C ILE A 139 -11.39 -0.54 -5.79
N TYR A 140 -11.69 -1.45 -4.87
CA TYR A 140 -12.95 -1.42 -4.11
C TYR A 140 -13.21 -0.06 -3.45
N ARG A 141 -12.19 0.56 -2.83
CA ARG A 141 -12.36 1.86 -2.16
C ARG A 141 -12.69 3.01 -3.12
N GLN A 142 -12.48 2.84 -4.42
CA GLN A 142 -12.88 3.79 -5.46
C GLN A 142 -14.29 3.49 -5.96
N ASP A 143 -14.60 2.22 -6.22
CA ASP A 143 -15.85 1.81 -6.85
C ASP A 143 -17.02 1.62 -5.88
N LEU A 144 -16.73 1.29 -4.62
CA LEU A 144 -17.68 0.98 -3.55
C LEU A 144 -18.72 -0.08 -3.94
N VAL A 145 -18.28 -1.15 -4.61
CA VAL A 145 -19.13 -2.27 -5.05
C VAL A 145 -19.73 -3.05 -3.85
N PRO A 146 -20.80 -3.84 -4.05
CA PRO A 146 -21.31 -4.73 -2.98
C PRO A 146 -20.27 -5.75 -2.51
N LEU A 147 -20.27 -6.09 -1.22
CA LEU A 147 -19.35 -7.09 -0.66
C LEU A 147 -19.70 -8.51 -1.10
N GLU A 148 -20.99 -8.83 -1.16
CA GLU A 148 -21.47 -10.17 -1.41
C GLU A 148 -21.00 -10.71 -2.77
N GLY A 149 -20.57 -11.97 -2.78
CA GLY A 149 -20.13 -12.65 -3.98
C GLY A 149 -18.74 -12.25 -4.44
N ARG A 150 -17.88 -11.72 -3.56
CA ARG A 150 -16.50 -11.33 -3.88
C ARG A 150 -15.49 -11.82 -2.85
N LEU A 151 -14.26 -11.99 -3.30
CA LEU A 151 -13.07 -12.14 -2.48
C LEU A 151 -12.21 -10.89 -2.68
N PHE A 152 -11.90 -10.21 -1.59
CA PHE A 152 -11.14 -8.97 -1.58
C PHE A 152 -9.70 -9.23 -1.19
N HIS A 153 -8.76 -8.70 -1.96
CA HIS A 153 -7.33 -8.87 -1.76
C HIS A 153 -6.69 -7.53 -1.37
N TYR A 154 -5.96 -7.51 -0.26
CA TYR A 154 -5.21 -6.36 0.23
C TYR A 154 -3.81 -6.30 -0.41
N ALA A 155 -3.73 -6.60 -1.71
CA ALA A 155 -2.50 -6.60 -2.49
C ALA A 155 -1.80 -5.24 -2.43
N ALA A 156 -0.63 -5.18 -1.78
CA ALA A 156 0.11 -3.95 -1.52
C ALA A 156 -0.73 -2.83 -0.86
N ASP A 157 -1.75 -3.24 -0.10
CA ASP A 157 -2.69 -2.36 0.60
C ASP A 157 -2.79 -2.78 2.07
N VAL A 158 -3.45 -1.96 2.88
CA VAL A 158 -3.63 -2.18 4.31
C VAL A 158 -5.06 -1.90 4.72
N LEU A 159 -5.51 -2.55 5.79
CA LEU A 159 -6.76 -2.21 6.45
C LEU A 159 -6.76 -0.74 6.86
N GLN A 160 -7.72 0.04 6.36
CA GLN A 160 -7.88 1.46 6.70
C GLN A 160 -8.82 1.58 7.90
N LEU A 161 -8.25 1.66 9.10
CA LEU A 161 -9.02 1.67 10.34
C LEU A 161 -9.88 2.93 10.54
N SER A 162 -9.52 4.03 9.87
CA SER A 162 -10.20 5.34 9.94
C SER A 162 -11.28 5.52 8.88
N THR A 163 -11.38 4.64 7.88
CA THR A 163 -12.37 4.76 6.79
C THR A 163 -13.51 3.75 7.01
N PRO A 164 -14.78 4.18 7.09
CA PRO A 164 -15.90 3.27 7.33
C PRO A 164 -16.41 2.64 6.03
N THR A 165 -15.53 2.15 5.14
CA THR A 165 -16.02 1.40 3.98
C THR A 165 -16.63 0.07 4.42
N ALA A 166 -17.61 -0.46 3.70
CA ALA A 166 -18.22 -1.73 4.10
C ALA A 166 -17.16 -2.85 4.18
N LEU A 167 -16.17 -2.84 3.29
CA LEU A 167 -15.05 -3.79 3.31
C LEU A 167 -14.19 -3.64 4.56
N ASP A 168 -13.75 -2.42 4.90
CA ASP A 168 -12.92 -2.19 6.09
C ASP A 168 -13.68 -2.50 7.39
N LEU A 169 -14.98 -2.20 7.45
CA LEU A 169 -15.86 -2.57 8.56
C LEU A 169 -16.01 -4.09 8.69
N TYR A 170 -16.17 -4.79 7.57
CA TYR A 170 -16.29 -6.25 7.55
C TYR A 170 -14.97 -6.92 7.94
N TYR A 171 -13.83 -6.48 7.41
CA TYR A 171 -12.51 -6.97 7.81
C TYR A 171 -12.30 -6.80 9.32
N ARG A 172 -12.64 -5.63 9.86
CA ARG A 172 -12.57 -5.36 11.30
C ARG A 172 -13.41 -6.36 12.09
N ASP A 173 -14.65 -6.60 11.66
CA ASP A 173 -15.54 -7.56 12.32
C ASP A 173 -14.95 -8.97 12.28
N VAL A 174 -14.44 -9.42 11.13
CA VAL A 174 -13.76 -10.72 11.00
C VAL A 174 -12.61 -10.84 12.01
N VAL A 175 -11.71 -9.86 12.06
CA VAL A 175 -10.57 -9.91 12.99
C VAL A 175 -11.03 -9.83 14.44
N TRP A 176 -12.03 -9.02 14.76
CA TRP A 176 -12.59 -8.88 16.11
C TRP A 176 -13.14 -10.19 16.65
N ASN A 177 -13.66 -11.05 15.76
CA ASN A 177 -14.16 -12.38 16.07
C ASN A 177 -13.06 -13.46 16.15
N THR A 178 -11.77 -13.10 16.04
CA THR A 178 -10.65 -14.02 16.23
C THR A 178 -9.99 -13.87 17.60
N PRO A 179 -9.31 -14.91 18.13
CA PRO A 179 -8.47 -14.78 19.34
C PRO A 179 -7.34 -13.74 19.20
N PHE A 180 -6.99 -13.36 17.96
CA PHE A 180 -5.93 -12.40 17.67
C PHE A 180 -6.40 -10.94 17.71
N ALA A 181 -7.70 -10.67 17.89
CA ALA A 181 -8.25 -9.32 17.93
C ALA A 181 -7.47 -8.40 18.89
N ARG A 182 -7.23 -8.88 20.11
CA ARG A 182 -6.56 -8.09 21.15
C ARG A 182 -5.10 -7.79 20.81
N SER A 183 -4.37 -8.73 20.23
CA SER A 183 -2.96 -8.52 19.86
C SER A 183 -2.80 -7.71 18.58
N THR A 184 -3.77 -7.80 17.66
CA THR A 184 -3.64 -7.26 16.30
C THR A 184 -4.31 -5.91 16.13
N LEU A 185 -5.52 -5.73 16.67
CA LEU A 185 -6.32 -4.51 16.48
C LEU A 185 -6.15 -3.50 17.60
N LEU A 186 -6.17 -3.92 18.88
CA LEU A 186 -6.14 -2.94 20.00
C LEU A 186 -4.92 -2.01 19.95
N PRO A 187 -3.67 -2.48 19.76
CA PRO A 187 -2.52 -1.57 19.68
C PRO A 187 -2.54 -0.65 18.46
N LYS A 188 -3.31 -1.00 17.41
CA LYS A 188 -3.51 -0.12 16.25
C LYS A 188 -4.58 0.92 16.55
N TYR A 189 -5.68 0.53 17.21
CA TYR A 189 -6.73 1.45 17.66
C TYR A 189 -6.22 2.45 18.69
N ASP A 190 -5.45 2.02 19.68
CA ASP A 190 -4.88 2.91 20.69
C ASP A 190 -4.01 3.98 20.02
N ARG A 191 -3.08 3.57 19.15
CA ARG A 191 -2.24 4.50 18.38
C ARG A 191 -3.05 5.46 17.49
N LEU A 192 -4.10 4.97 16.84
CA LEU A 192 -4.95 5.82 16.01
C LEU A 192 -5.74 6.82 16.85
N SER A 193 -6.26 6.40 18.01
CA SER A 193 -6.97 7.30 18.91
C SER A 193 -6.06 8.41 19.45
N GLU A 194 -4.80 8.08 19.76
CA GLU A 194 -3.77 9.05 20.15
C GLU A 194 -3.44 10.02 18.99
N LEU A 195 -3.30 9.49 17.76
CA LEU A 195 -3.07 10.28 16.56
C LEU A 195 -4.25 11.22 16.26
N ASP A 196 -5.49 10.75 16.36
CA ASP A 196 -6.69 11.55 16.13
C ASP A 196 -6.88 12.61 17.21
N ALA A 197 -6.62 12.28 18.48
CA ALA A 197 -6.62 13.26 19.57
C ALA A 197 -5.54 14.34 19.37
N SER A 198 -4.33 13.95 18.96
CA SER A 198 -3.25 14.89 18.63
C SER A 198 -3.59 15.75 17.41
N LYS A 199 -4.18 15.18 16.36
CA LYS A 199 -4.69 15.91 15.19
C LYS A 199 -5.71 16.98 15.60
N LEU A 200 -6.68 16.60 16.43
CA LEU A 200 -7.70 17.53 16.92
C LEU A 200 -7.10 18.65 17.77
N ASP A 201 -6.17 18.35 18.68
CA ASP A 201 -5.45 19.36 19.47
C ASP A 201 -4.64 20.33 18.58
N HIS A 202 -3.91 19.80 17.58
CA HIS A 202 -3.18 20.62 16.61
C HIS A 202 -4.11 21.51 15.79
N LEU A 203 -5.23 20.97 15.29
CA LEU A 203 -6.21 21.75 14.55
C LEU A 203 -6.84 22.84 15.42
N GLN A 204 -7.19 22.55 16.69
CA GLN A 204 -7.69 23.55 17.63
C GLN A 204 -6.68 24.68 17.84
N LYS A 205 -5.41 24.37 18.06
CA LYS A 205 -4.32 25.37 18.19
C LYS A 205 -4.11 26.18 16.91
N LEU A 206 -4.30 25.57 15.74
CA LEU A 206 -4.20 26.26 14.44
C LEU A 206 -5.32 27.28 14.21
N THR A 207 -6.56 27.00 14.63
CA THR A 207 -7.74 27.82 14.25
C THR A 207 -7.59 29.31 14.56
N ALA A 208 -6.96 29.66 15.68
CA ALA A 208 -6.76 31.07 16.05
C ALA A 208 -5.61 31.73 15.26
N SER A 209 -4.54 30.99 14.96
CA SER A 209 -3.32 31.54 14.36
C SER A 209 -3.35 31.58 12.84
N VAL A 210 -4.09 30.67 12.21
CA VAL A 210 -4.01 30.46 10.75
C VAL A 210 -4.68 31.57 9.93
N PHE A 211 -5.63 32.28 10.53
CA PHE A 211 -6.35 33.40 9.91
C PHE A 211 -5.84 34.77 10.34
N ASP A 212 -4.84 34.82 11.23
CA ASP A 212 -4.21 36.08 11.63
C ASP A 212 -3.26 36.57 10.52
N PRO A 213 -3.55 37.71 9.86
CA PRO A 213 -2.72 38.22 8.77
C PRO A 213 -1.35 38.72 9.23
N SER A 214 -1.14 38.92 10.54
CA SER A 214 0.17 39.28 11.08
C SER A 214 1.14 38.09 11.14
N ILE A 215 0.62 36.86 11.11
CA ILE A 215 1.39 35.63 11.17
C ILE A 215 1.76 35.18 9.76
N ARG A 216 3.05 35.01 9.50
CA ARG A 216 3.56 34.50 8.22
C ARG A 216 3.44 32.98 8.18
N LYS A 217 2.87 32.43 7.12
CA LYS A 217 2.86 30.98 6.89
C LYS A 217 4.09 30.59 6.06
N ILE A 218 4.71 29.48 6.45
CA ILE A 218 5.85 28.90 5.75
C ILE A 218 5.50 27.47 5.38
N TYR A 219 5.52 27.14 4.10
CA TYR A 219 5.26 25.81 3.55
C TYR A 219 6.60 25.19 3.18
N TYR A 220 7.08 24.21 3.93
CA TYR A 220 8.40 23.60 3.77
C TYR A 220 8.28 22.15 3.29
N GLY A 221 8.95 21.83 2.20
CA GLY A 221 9.09 20.48 1.65
C GLY A 221 8.54 20.33 0.23
N GLN A 222 8.63 19.11 -0.30
CA GLN A 222 8.17 18.78 -1.66
C GLN A 222 6.70 19.12 -1.87
N ASP A 223 6.36 19.60 -3.08
CA ASP A 223 4.98 19.91 -3.45
C ASP A 223 4.18 18.66 -3.85
N ASN A 224 4.09 17.70 -2.94
CA ASN A 224 3.38 16.44 -3.14
C ASN A 224 1.88 16.59 -2.84
N ARG A 225 1.14 15.46 -2.90
CA ARG A 225 -0.31 15.43 -2.61
C ARG A 225 -0.67 16.08 -1.26
N SER A 226 0.13 15.89 -0.21
CA SER A 226 -0.12 16.44 1.11
C SER A 226 0.05 17.94 1.15
N MET A 227 1.12 18.46 0.52
CA MET A 227 1.34 19.89 0.41
C MET A 227 0.29 20.58 -0.48
N GLN A 228 -0.07 19.95 -1.60
CA GLN A 228 -1.14 20.43 -2.50
C GLN A 228 -2.50 20.46 -1.80
N SER A 229 -2.83 19.41 -1.03
CA SER A 229 -4.05 19.35 -0.24
C SER A 229 -4.06 20.48 0.79
N LEU A 230 -2.98 20.68 1.54
CA LEU A 230 -2.87 21.79 2.49
C LEU A 230 -3.12 23.14 1.80
N LYS A 231 -2.44 23.42 0.68
CA LYS A 231 -2.58 24.69 -0.06
C LYS A 231 -3.98 24.91 -0.62
N GLN A 232 -4.74 23.84 -0.88
CA GLN A 232 -6.15 23.97 -1.25
C GLN A 232 -7.02 24.44 -0.07
N PHE A 233 -6.76 23.95 1.14
CA PHE A 233 -7.47 24.38 2.36
C PHE A 233 -6.98 25.72 2.90
N LEU A 234 -5.68 25.98 2.77
CA LEU A 234 -5.00 27.17 3.25
C LEU A 234 -4.10 27.72 2.13
N PRO A 235 -4.66 28.49 1.18
CA PRO A 235 -3.89 29.06 0.10
C PRO A 235 -2.81 30.02 0.62
N PRO A 236 -1.57 29.97 0.09
CA PRO A 236 -0.55 30.97 0.38
C PRO A 236 -1.04 32.38 -0.01
N THR A 237 -0.75 33.35 0.84
CA THR A 237 -1.08 34.76 0.67
C THR A 237 0.17 35.61 0.49
N GLU A 238 0.00 36.90 0.18
CA GLU A 238 1.12 37.82 0.01
C GLU A 238 1.94 37.92 1.31
N GLY A 239 3.23 37.57 1.24
CA GLY A 239 4.14 37.56 2.38
C GLY A 239 4.37 36.18 3.02
N ASP A 240 3.66 35.14 2.57
CA ASP A 240 3.94 33.74 2.93
C ASP A 240 5.12 33.17 2.12
N LEU A 241 5.77 32.12 2.63
CA LEU A 241 6.92 31.49 1.99
C LEU A 241 6.64 30.04 1.59
N CYS A 242 6.99 29.67 0.36
CA CYS A 242 6.97 28.28 -0.11
C CYS A 242 8.39 27.81 -0.42
N LEU A 243 8.92 26.91 0.41
CA LEU A 243 10.26 26.36 0.32
C LEU A 243 10.18 24.91 -0.21
N HIS A 244 10.57 24.71 -1.46
CA HIS A 244 10.41 23.46 -2.21
C HIS A 244 11.63 22.53 -2.14
N GLU A 245 11.67 21.46 -2.93
CA GLU A 245 12.61 20.29 -2.87
C GLU A 245 14.09 20.57 -2.60
N ASN A 246 14.61 21.76 -2.94
CA ASN A 246 16.01 22.11 -2.74
C ASN A 246 16.27 22.86 -1.42
N ALA A 247 15.22 23.19 -0.68
CA ALA A 247 15.34 23.90 0.58
C ALA A 247 15.93 23.01 1.64
N THR A 248 16.96 23.51 2.31
CA THR A 248 17.63 22.79 3.40
C THR A 248 17.11 23.27 4.76
N PRO A 249 17.24 22.46 5.82
CA PRO A 249 16.95 22.92 7.18
C PRO A 249 17.71 24.21 7.52
N THR A 250 18.93 24.37 7.01
CA THR A 250 19.74 25.59 7.20
C THR A 250 19.12 26.81 6.55
N GLU A 251 18.54 26.67 5.35
CA GLU A 251 17.89 27.79 4.64
C GLU A 251 16.64 28.27 5.37
N LEU A 252 15.77 27.35 5.80
CA LEU A 252 14.60 27.70 6.61
C LEU A 252 15.01 28.44 7.88
N ILE A 253 16.01 27.92 8.58
CA ILE A 253 16.52 28.53 9.82
C ILE A 253 17.04 29.94 9.58
N ARG A 254 17.81 30.15 8.50
CA ARG A 254 18.29 31.48 8.12
C ARG A 254 17.14 32.45 7.83
N LEU A 255 16.08 32.00 7.15
CA LEU A 255 14.90 32.83 6.85
C LEU A 255 14.09 33.20 8.10
N LEU A 256 14.12 32.35 9.12
CA LEU A 256 13.53 32.67 10.42
C LEU A 256 14.35 33.77 11.13
N GLU A 257 15.69 33.72 11.05
CA GLU A 257 16.59 34.72 11.63
C GLU A 257 16.49 36.08 10.91
N GLU A 258 16.45 36.08 9.57
CA GLU A 258 16.26 37.30 8.75
C GLU A 258 14.88 37.95 8.98
N GLY A 259 13.89 37.16 9.42
CA GLY A 259 12.53 37.61 9.69
C GLY A 259 12.34 38.35 11.02
N GLY A 260 13.34 38.38 11.89
CA GLY A 260 13.27 38.98 13.23
C GLY A 260 12.15 38.39 14.10
N ASP A 261 11.46 39.24 14.87
CA ASP A 261 10.38 38.83 15.79
C ASP A 261 9.05 38.53 15.10
N ARG A 262 9.01 38.48 13.75
CA ARG A 262 7.77 38.17 13.03
C ARG A 262 7.33 36.75 13.39
N LYS A 263 6.10 36.61 13.88
CA LYS A 263 5.52 35.30 14.21
C LYS A 263 5.33 34.47 12.93
N ASN A 264 5.78 33.22 12.98
CA ASN A 264 5.72 32.28 11.86
C ASN A 264 4.88 31.06 12.22
N LEU A 265 4.19 30.52 11.23
CA LEU A 265 3.49 29.25 11.30
C LEU A 265 4.04 28.33 10.21
N ILE A 266 4.72 27.25 10.60
CA ILE A 266 5.52 26.44 9.68
C ILE A 266 4.83 25.10 9.43
N PHE A 267 4.44 24.84 8.18
CA PHE A 267 3.89 23.58 7.73
C PHE A 267 4.99 22.77 7.04
N ILE A 268 5.31 21.61 7.61
CA ILE A 268 6.47 20.81 7.22
C ILE A 268 5.99 19.48 6.65
N LEU A 269 6.31 19.21 5.38
CA LEU A 269 6.24 17.85 4.87
C LEU A 269 7.47 17.09 5.38
N ALA A 270 7.26 16.17 6.33
CA ALA A 270 8.36 15.42 6.92
C ALA A 270 8.99 14.46 5.89
N ASP A 271 10.29 14.63 5.67
CA ASP A 271 11.16 13.81 4.84
C ASP A 271 12.35 13.28 5.67
N GLU A 272 13.40 12.79 5.01
CA GLU A 272 14.63 12.31 5.67
C GLU A 272 15.36 13.40 6.48
N GLN A 273 15.16 14.67 6.14
CA GLN A 273 15.78 15.81 6.82
C GLN A 273 14.96 16.31 8.03
N TYR A 274 13.72 15.83 8.17
CA TYR A 274 12.80 16.25 9.23
C TYR A 274 13.37 16.12 10.65
N PRO A 275 14.05 15.01 11.05
CA PRO A 275 14.57 14.90 12.41
C PRO A 275 15.62 15.98 12.74
N GLU A 276 16.45 16.35 11.78
CA GLU A 276 17.43 17.43 11.96
C GLU A 276 16.75 18.80 12.02
N LEU A 277 15.78 19.04 11.12
CA LEU A 277 15.01 20.28 11.13
C LEU A 277 14.25 20.46 12.45
N GLU A 278 13.54 19.43 12.91
CA GLU A 278 12.78 19.46 14.15
C GLU A 278 13.67 19.80 15.34
N LYS A 279 14.85 19.19 15.42
CA LYS A 279 15.84 19.49 16.47
C LYS A 279 16.22 20.98 16.46
N ARG A 280 16.54 21.54 15.30
CA ARG A 280 16.95 22.96 15.16
C ARG A 280 15.81 23.95 15.48
N LEU A 281 14.56 23.59 15.20
CA LEU A 281 13.38 24.38 15.56
C LEU A 281 13.17 24.36 17.08
N ARG A 282 13.28 23.18 17.73
CA ARG A 282 13.17 23.04 19.19
C ARG A 282 14.26 23.78 19.94
N GLU A 283 15.51 23.74 19.47
CA GLU A 283 16.63 24.51 20.04
C GLU A 283 16.40 26.03 20.02
N ARG A 284 15.52 26.51 19.13
CA ARG A 284 15.07 27.91 19.05
C ARG A 284 13.83 28.22 19.90
N GLY A 285 13.34 27.25 20.67
CA GLY A 285 12.15 27.42 21.49
C GLY A 285 10.82 27.30 20.75
N LEU A 286 10.83 26.95 19.45
CA LEU A 286 9.61 26.69 18.70
C LEU A 286 9.01 25.36 19.13
N ARG A 287 7.68 25.30 19.22
CA ARG A 287 6.94 24.14 19.73
C ARG A 287 6.15 23.44 18.62
N ALA A 288 6.30 22.12 18.57
CA ALA A 288 5.50 21.27 17.69
C ALA A 288 4.01 21.41 18.05
N GLY A 289 3.15 21.54 17.04
CA GLY A 289 1.71 21.72 17.24
C GLY A 289 1.28 23.14 17.62
N GLU A 290 2.21 24.09 17.70
CA GLU A 290 1.92 25.51 17.95
C GLU A 290 2.59 26.42 16.93
N ASP A 291 3.91 26.30 16.77
CA ASP A 291 4.72 27.11 15.85
C ASP A 291 5.01 26.38 14.55
N TYR A 292 5.10 25.04 14.60
CA TYR A 292 5.30 24.19 13.43
C TYR A 292 4.49 22.89 13.48
N PHE A 293 4.11 22.39 12.30
CA PHE A 293 3.18 21.29 12.11
C PHE A 293 3.72 20.31 11.06
N ASN A 294 3.82 19.04 11.45
CA ASN A 294 4.14 17.96 10.51
C ASN A 294 2.89 17.58 9.71
N LEU A 295 2.93 17.74 8.39
CA LEU A 295 1.79 17.48 7.51
C LEU A 295 1.37 16.02 7.48
N LEU A 296 2.29 15.08 7.66
CA LEU A 296 1.95 13.66 7.71
C LEU A 296 1.09 13.32 8.94
N LEU A 297 1.26 14.09 10.02
CA LEU A 297 0.46 13.98 11.24
C LEU A 297 -0.79 14.85 11.19
N LEU A 298 -0.84 15.90 10.37
CA LEU A 298 -1.99 16.82 10.31
C LEU A 298 -3.07 16.37 9.31
N MET A 299 -2.68 15.73 8.20
CA MET A 299 -3.57 15.37 7.10
C MET A 299 -4.18 13.97 7.28
N SER A 300 -5.32 13.71 6.63
CA SER A 300 -5.88 12.35 6.49
C SER A 300 -5.13 11.54 5.42
N SER A 301 -5.26 10.21 5.41
CA SER A 301 -4.64 9.35 4.39
C SER A 301 -5.03 9.73 2.95
N ARG A 302 -6.29 10.12 2.72
CA ARG A 302 -6.78 10.63 1.43
C ARG A 302 -6.09 11.92 1.00
N GLN A 303 -5.72 12.76 1.98
CA GLN A 303 -4.99 14.00 1.79
C GLN A 303 -3.46 13.79 1.85
N GLY A 304 -2.95 12.55 1.89
CA GLY A 304 -1.52 12.24 1.92
C GLY A 304 -0.87 12.27 3.32
N GLY A 305 -1.65 12.22 4.39
CA GLY A 305 -1.15 11.95 5.76
C GLY A 305 -1.01 10.46 6.07
N TYR A 306 -0.65 10.13 7.30
CA TYR A 306 -0.61 8.73 7.75
C TYR A 306 -2.01 8.12 7.82
N ALA A 307 -2.09 6.84 7.44
CA ALA A 307 -3.27 5.97 7.51
C ALA A 307 -3.35 5.20 8.83
#